data_AF-A0AAU7T8R4-F1
#
_entry.id   AF-A0AAU7T8R4-F1
#
_cell.length_a   1.000
_cell.length_b   1.000
_cell.length_c   1.000
_cell.angle_alpha   90.00
_cell.angle_beta   90.00
_cell.angle_gamma   90.00
#
_symmetry.space_group_name_H-M   'P 1'
#
loop_
_entity.id
_entity.type
_entity.pdbx_description
1 polymer ?
#
loop_
_entity_poly.entity_id
_entity_poly.type
_entity_poly.pdbx_seq_one_letter_code
_entity_poly.pdbx_strand_id
1 'polypeptide(L)'
;MTYDLVALVDGRPSSDDILAGLAAAGEHLGVRAVSGGAVVQLCDDDHLPLVSVELPLLIQVPGEVERLLGTPPGSVRTPAWWVEIRATARDGARQLAERYAATLVERLGGKVWSTGKETD
;
A
#
# COMPACT_ATOMS: atom_id res chain seq x y z
N MET A 1 -0.58 -3.17 -17.41
CA MET A 1 -1.11 -3.87 -16.21
C MET A 1 -0.80 -3.00 -15.01
N THR A 2 -1.69 -2.94 -14.01
CA THR A 2 -1.38 -2.27 -12.73
C THR A 2 -0.56 -3.21 -11.86
N TYR A 3 0.29 -2.63 -11.02
CA TYR A 3 1.08 -3.38 -10.05
C TYR A 3 0.51 -3.11 -8.66
N ASP A 4 0.01 -4.16 -8.03
CA ASP A 4 -0.73 -4.06 -6.78
C ASP A 4 0.11 -4.66 -5.65
N LEU A 5 0.24 -3.89 -4.57
CA LEU A 5 0.88 -4.26 -3.33
C LEU A 5 -0.15 -4.28 -2.21
N VAL A 6 0.04 -5.19 -1.27
CA VAL A 6 -0.66 -5.21 0.01
C VAL A 6 0.39 -5.10 1.10
N ALA A 7 0.32 -4.03 1.89
CA ALA A 7 1.06 -3.95 3.15
C ALA A 7 0.14 -4.42 4.29
N LEU A 8 0.50 -5.52 4.95
CA LEU A 8 -0.10 -5.89 6.23
C LEU A 8 0.83 -5.44 7.32
N VAL A 9 0.37 -4.47 8.10
CA VAL A 9 1.15 -3.85 9.18
C VAL A 9 0.56 -4.16 10.54
N ASP A 10 1.41 -4.30 11.55
CA ASP A 10 1.00 -4.73 12.89
C ASP A 10 0.29 -3.58 13.65
N GLY A 11 0.71 -2.34 13.42
CA GLY A 11 0.14 -1.13 14.03
C GLY A 11 -0.92 -0.43 13.16
N ARG A 12 -1.91 0.23 13.79
CA ARG A 12 -2.86 1.08 13.07
C ARG A 12 -2.13 2.26 12.43
N PRO A 13 -2.19 2.45 11.10
CA PRO A 13 -1.60 3.64 10.48
C PRO A 13 -2.24 4.91 11.03
N SER A 14 -1.41 5.78 11.59
CA SER A 14 -1.78 7.15 11.95
C SER A 14 -1.67 8.08 10.74
N SER A 15 -2.19 9.30 10.83
CA SER A 15 -1.97 10.31 9.79
C SER A 15 -0.48 10.56 9.54
N ASP A 16 0.37 10.50 10.57
CA ASP A 16 1.81 10.69 10.44
C ASP A 16 2.47 9.55 9.66
N ASP A 17 2.00 8.32 9.82
CA ASP A 17 2.52 7.17 9.06
C ASP A 17 2.13 7.24 7.59
N ILE A 18 0.89 7.69 7.31
CA ILE A 18 0.44 7.94 5.94
C ILE A 18 1.30 9.04 5.31
N LEU A 19 1.48 10.18 5.99
CA LEU A 19 2.30 11.29 5.50
C LEU A 19 3.76 10.87 5.29
N ALA A 20 4.34 10.08 6.20
CA ALA A 20 5.70 9.56 6.04
C ALA A 20 5.84 8.67 4.80
N GLY A 21 4.87 7.79 4.55
CA GLY A 21 4.84 6.98 3.33
C GLY A 21 4.76 7.84 2.07
N LEU A 22 3.89 8.85 2.05
CA LEU A 22 3.75 9.76 0.91
C LEU A 22 5.04 10.54 0.64
N ALA A 23 5.68 11.07 1.70
CA ALA A 23 6.95 11.78 1.61
C ALA A 23 8.08 10.88 1.08
N ALA A 24 8.16 9.64 1.55
CA ALA A 24 9.15 8.66 1.09
C ALA A 24 8.95 8.24 -0.37
N ALA A 25 7.72 8.26 -0.88
CA ALA A 25 7.45 8.07 -2.29
C ALA A 25 8.04 9.23 -3.11
N GLY A 26 7.75 10.48 -2.72
CA GLY A 26 8.41 11.67 -3.23
C GLY A 26 7.70 12.97 -2.84
N GLU A 27 8.44 13.92 -2.27
CA GLU A 27 7.89 15.18 -1.76
C GLU A 27 7.38 16.16 -2.84
N HIS A 28 7.81 15.99 -4.09
CA HIS A 28 7.38 16.82 -5.22
C HIS A 28 6.04 16.37 -5.82
N LEU A 29 5.54 15.19 -5.43
CA LEU A 29 4.34 14.61 -6.02
C LEU A 29 3.08 15.31 -5.51
N GLY A 30 2.12 15.50 -6.41
CA GLY A 30 0.79 15.97 -6.04
C GLY A 30 0.07 14.92 -5.20
N VAL A 31 -0.64 15.34 -4.15
CA VAL A 31 -1.50 14.46 -3.34
C VAL A 31 -2.95 14.88 -3.50
N ARG A 32 -3.84 13.93 -3.79
CA ARG A 32 -5.29 14.19 -3.77
C ARG A 32 -6.07 13.05 -3.13
N ALA A 33 -7.18 13.41 -2.49
CA ALA A 33 -8.18 12.45 -2.03
C ALA A 33 -9.27 12.27 -3.10
N VAL A 34 -9.62 11.02 -3.39
CA VAL A 34 -10.73 10.65 -4.28
C VAL A 34 -11.71 9.74 -3.54
N SER A 35 -12.86 9.44 -4.16
CA SER A 35 -13.89 8.57 -3.55
C SER A 35 -14.32 9.01 -2.15
N GLY A 36 -14.50 10.33 -1.97
CA GLY A 36 -14.86 10.90 -0.66
C GLY A 36 -13.80 10.76 0.43
N GLY A 37 -12.52 10.53 0.06
CA GLY A 37 -11.42 10.32 0.99
C GLY A 37 -11.08 8.86 1.26
N ALA A 38 -11.79 7.91 0.63
CA ALA A 38 -11.50 6.48 0.77
C ALA A 38 -10.20 6.05 0.05
N VAL A 39 -9.70 6.88 -0.87
CA VAL A 39 -8.46 6.62 -1.61
C VAL A 39 -7.64 7.90 -1.69
N VAL A 40 -6.36 7.79 -1.37
CA VAL A 40 -5.36 8.85 -1.56
C VAL A 40 -4.55 8.53 -2.81
N GLN A 41 -4.32 9.51 -3.68
CA GLN A 41 -3.53 9.34 -4.90
C GLN A 41 -2.29 10.25 -4.89
N LEU A 42 -1.14 9.66 -5.21
CA LEU A 42 0.05 10.37 -5.63
C LEU A 42 -0.04 10.62 -7.14
N CYS A 43 0.21 11.86 -7.56
CA CYS A 43 0.08 12.31 -8.94
C CYS A 43 1.39 12.94 -9.44
N ASP A 44 1.62 12.85 -10.75
CA ASP A 44 2.68 13.60 -11.43
C ASP A 44 2.34 15.10 -11.55
N ASP A 45 3.27 15.85 -12.14
CA ASP A 45 3.17 17.31 -12.34
C ASP A 45 1.99 17.69 -13.26
N ASP A 46 1.52 16.76 -14.10
CA ASP A 46 0.33 16.91 -14.96
C ASP A 46 -0.97 16.54 -14.21
N HIS A 47 -0.91 16.27 -12.91
CA HIS A 47 -2.01 15.82 -12.05
C HIS A 47 -2.62 14.47 -12.45
N LEU A 48 -1.84 13.63 -13.12
CA LEU A 48 -2.23 12.28 -13.51
C LEU A 48 -1.79 11.28 -12.42
N PRO A 49 -2.64 10.31 -12.05
CA PRO A 49 -2.36 9.42 -10.93
C PRO A 49 -1.22 8.45 -11.26
N LEU A 50 -0.29 8.30 -10.31
CA LEU A 50 0.81 7.33 -10.34
C LEU A 50 0.53 6.16 -9.39
N VAL A 51 0.18 6.45 -8.14
CA VAL A 51 -0.11 5.47 -7.09
C VAL A 51 -1.42 5.82 -6.41
N SER A 52 -2.25 4.82 -6.13
CA SER A 52 -3.45 4.93 -5.30
C SER A 52 -3.27 4.11 -4.03
N VAL A 53 -3.61 4.67 -2.88
CA VAL A 53 -3.56 4.01 -1.57
C VAL A 53 -4.96 4.01 -0.99
N GLU A 54 -5.50 2.82 -0.72
CA GLU A 54 -6.80 2.66 -0.09
C GLU A 54 -6.70 2.83 1.42
N LEU A 55 -7.81 3.21 2.07
CA LEU A 55 -7.84 3.35 3.52
C LEU A 55 -7.45 2.04 4.23
N PRO A 56 -6.69 2.11 5.34
CA PRO A 56 -6.35 0.92 6.11
C PRO A 56 -7.58 0.20 6.64
N LEU A 57 -7.66 -1.11 6.39
CA LEU A 57 -8.72 -1.99 6.88
C LEU A 57 -8.18 -2.92 7.97
N LEU A 58 -8.90 -3.03 9.07
CA LEU A 58 -8.52 -3.89 10.18
C LEU A 58 -8.99 -5.33 9.92
N ILE A 59 -8.04 -6.25 9.74
CA ILE A 59 -8.30 -7.68 9.60
C ILE A 59 -8.16 -8.35 10.96
N GLN A 60 -9.23 -9.01 11.41
CA GLN A 60 -9.29 -9.64 12.73
C GLN A 60 -8.87 -11.11 12.72
N VAL A 61 -9.11 -11.81 11.61
CA VAL A 61 -8.96 -13.28 11.54
C VAL A 61 -7.93 -13.69 10.49
N PRO A 62 -7.02 -14.65 10.78
CA PRO A 62 -5.95 -15.02 9.84
C PRO A 62 -6.47 -15.58 8.52
N GLY A 63 -7.56 -16.35 8.56
CA GLY A 63 -8.12 -17.03 7.38
C GLY A 63 -8.58 -16.07 6.28
N GLU A 64 -8.91 -14.81 6.61
CA GLU A 64 -9.22 -13.80 5.60
C GLU A 64 -7.99 -13.40 4.79
N VAL A 65 -6.86 -13.20 5.48
CA VAL A 65 -5.58 -12.87 4.84
C VAL A 65 -5.06 -14.04 4.02
N GLU A 66 -5.11 -15.25 4.57
CA GLU A 66 -4.65 -16.47 3.90
C GLU A 66 -5.41 -16.69 2.59
N ARG A 67 -6.74 -16.49 2.59
CA ARG A 67 -7.58 -16.59 1.40
C ARG A 67 -7.25 -15.50 0.37
N LEU A 68 -7.08 -14.25 0.79
CA LEU A 68 -6.87 -13.12 -0.12
C LEU A 68 -5.47 -13.10 -0.74
N LEU A 69 -4.44 -13.46 0.03
CA LEU A 69 -3.04 -13.44 -0.42
C LEU A 69 -2.52 -14.82 -0.86
N GLY A 70 -3.30 -15.88 -0.68
CA GLY A 70 -2.87 -17.25 -0.99
C GLY A 70 -1.69 -17.73 -0.13
N THR A 71 -1.55 -17.19 1.09
CA THR A 71 -0.43 -17.52 1.99
C THR A 71 -0.69 -18.79 2.80
N PRO A 72 0.35 -19.54 3.19
CA PRO A 72 0.18 -20.71 4.05
C PRO A 72 -0.43 -20.33 5.41
N PRO A 73 -1.22 -21.23 6.03
CA PRO A 73 -1.79 -20.98 7.34
C PRO A 73 -0.76 -20.56 8.39
N GLY A 74 -1.07 -19.52 9.16
CA GLY A 74 -0.18 -19.01 10.23
C GLY A 74 0.96 -18.11 9.76
N SER A 75 1.04 -17.78 8.47
CA SER A 75 2.07 -16.86 7.92
C SER A 75 1.86 -15.40 8.32
N VAL A 76 0.64 -15.04 8.74
CA VAL A 76 0.24 -13.69 9.14
C VAL A 76 -0.35 -13.73 10.55
N ARG A 77 0.13 -12.84 11.41
CA ARG A 77 -0.42 -12.63 12.75
C ARG A 77 -1.58 -11.65 12.64
N THR A 78 -2.69 -11.94 13.33
CA THR A 78 -3.82 -11.00 13.45
C THR A 78 -4.03 -10.62 14.92
N PRO A 79 -4.64 -9.45 15.22
CA PRO A 79 -5.15 -8.45 14.27
C PRO A 79 -4.03 -7.76 13.49
N ALA A 80 -4.29 -7.41 12.23
CA ALA A 80 -3.37 -6.70 11.35
C ALA A 80 -4.12 -5.66 10.51
N TRP A 81 -3.42 -4.63 10.05
CA TRP A 81 -3.99 -3.59 9.19
C TRP A 81 -3.57 -3.81 7.75
N TRP A 82 -4.56 -3.98 6.88
CA TRP A 82 -4.44 -4.17 5.44
C TRP A 82 -4.46 -2.83 4.73
N VAL A 83 -3.43 -2.55 3.92
CA VAL A 83 -3.35 -1.35 3.09
C VAL A 83 -3.10 -1.77 1.65
N GLU A 84 -4.07 -1.51 0.76
CA GLU A 84 -3.89 -1.71 -0.68
C GLU A 84 -3.20 -0.51 -1.31
N ILE A 85 -2.17 -0.80 -2.09
CA ILE A 85 -1.36 0.19 -2.79
C ILE A 85 -1.30 -0.23 -4.26
N ARG A 86 -1.81 0.62 -5.14
CA ARG A 86 -2.00 0.32 -6.56
C ARG A 86 -1.18 1.27 -7.41
N ALA A 87 -0.16 0.76 -8.09
CA ALA A 87 0.63 1.52 -9.04
C ALA A 87 0.04 1.40 -10.45
N THR A 88 -0.02 2.53 -11.15
CA THR A 88 -0.34 2.54 -12.59
C THR A 88 0.83 1.98 -13.41
N ALA A 89 0.61 1.80 -14.71
CA ALA A 89 1.66 1.35 -15.64
C ALA A 89 2.63 2.48 -16.06
N ARG A 90 2.55 3.67 -15.45
CA ARG A 90 3.44 4.81 -15.75
C ARG A 90 4.83 4.58 -15.19
N ASP A 91 5.81 5.19 -15.83
CA ASP A 91 7.21 5.12 -15.40
C ASP A 91 7.37 5.61 -13.96
N GLY A 92 8.15 4.89 -13.15
CA GLY A 92 8.39 5.24 -11.75
C GLY A 92 7.27 4.87 -10.77
N ALA A 93 6.03 4.62 -11.24
CA ALA A 93 4.87 4.38 -10.38
C ALA A 93 5.05 3.14 -9.47
N ARG A 94 5.64 2.07 -10.00
CA ARG A 94 5.95 0.86 -9.23
C ARG A 94 6.92 1.16 -8.09
N GLN A 95 8.03 1.84 -8.38
CA GLN A 95 9.05 2.17 -7.38
C GLN A 95 8.49 3.09 -6.29
N LEU A 96 7.55 3.98 -6.66
CA LEU A 96 6.84 4.82 -5.70
C LEU A 96 5.97 4.01 -4.75
N ALA A 97 5.19 3.05 -5.27
CA ALA A 97 4.37 2.17 -4.47
C ALA A 97 5.21 1.28 -3.53
N GLU A 98 6.33 0.74 -4.03
CA GLU A 98 7.26 -0.08 -3.23
C GLU A 98 7.89 0.74 -2.09
N ARG A 99 8.32 1.99 -2.34
CA ARG A 99 8.83 2.87 -1.29
C ARG A 99 7.79 3.18 -0.23
N TYR A 100 6.58 3.55 -0.65
CA TYR A 100 5.46 3.81 0.27
C TYR A 100 5.19 2.58 1.17
N ALA A 101 5.10 1.40 0.57
CA ALA A 101 4.83 0.15 1.30
C ALA A 101 5.96 -0.20 2.28
N ALA A 102 7.22 -0.06 1.84
CA ALA A 102 8.40 -0.31 2.68
C ALA A 102 8.41 0.62 3.90
N THR A 103 8.17 1.91 3.70
CA THR A 103 8.12 2.89 4.80
C THR A 103 7.03 2.57 5.82
N LEU A 104 5.85 2.12 5.38
CA LEU A 104 4.80 1.68 6.32
C LEU A 104 5.26 0.48 7.15
N VAL A 105 5.85 -0.54 6.52
CA VAL A 105 6.33 -1.74 7.24
C VAL A 105 7.49 -1.42 8.18
N GLU A 106 8.41 -0.55 7.78
CA GLU A 106 9.51 -0.11 8.64
C GLU A 106 9.02 0.57 9.91
N ARG A 107 7.94 1.36 9.81
CA ARG A 107 7.38 2.11 10.94
C ARG A 107 6.45 1.29 11.82
N LEU A 108 5.65 0.42 11.21
CA LEU A 108 4.53 -0.25 11.86
C LEU A 108 4.73 -1.76 12.02
N GLY A 109 5.86 -2.30 11.57
CA GLY A 109 6.09 -3.73 11.46
C GLY A 109 5.26 -4.38 10.35
N GLY A 110 5.27 -5.70 10.28
CA GLY A 110 4.53 -6.47 9.28
C GLY A 110 5.32 -6.77 8.01
N LYS A 111 4.62 -6.91 6.88
CA LYS A 111 5.16 -7.41 5.61
C LYS A 111 4.41 -6.85 4.39
N VAL A 112 5.03 -6.95 3.21
CA VAL A 112 4.43 -6.57 1.93
C VAL A 112 4.30 -7.80 1.03
N TRP A 113 3.20 -7.86 0.27
CA TRP A 113 2.96 -8.85 -0.78
C TRP A 113 2.67 -8.12 -2.08
N SER A 114 3.22 -8.61 -3.19
CA SER A 114 2.91 -8.14 -4.53
C SER A 114 2.06 -9.17 -5.28
N THR A 115 0.98 -8.75 -5.92
CA THR A 115 0.14 -9.64 -6.74
C THR A 115 0.49 -9.59 -8.23
N GLY A 116 1.44 -8.73 -8.62
CA GLY A 116 2.07 -8.79 -9.94
C GLY A 116 3.00 -9.99 -10.03
N LYS A 117 2.65 -10.99 -10.86
CA LYS A 117 3.58 -12.07 -11.21
C LYS A 117 4.87 -11.45 -11.78
N GLU A 118 6.00 -11.74 -11.16
CA GLU A 118 7.27 -11.84 -11.90
C GLU A 118 7.11 -13.03 -12.85
N THR A 119 6.76 -12.75 -14.11
CA THR A 119 7.24 -13.61 -15.19
C THR A 119 8.70 -13.22 -15.39
N ASP A 120 9.58 -14.02 -14.82
CA ASP A 120 10.93 -14.25 -15.35
C ASP A 120 10.84 -14.76 -16.79
#